data_AF-A0A956S7H8-F1
#
_entry.id   AF-A0A956S7H8-F1
#
_cell.length_a   1.000
_cell.length_b   1.000
_cell.length_c   1.000
_cell.angle_alpha   90.00
_cell.angle_beta   90.00
_cell.angle_gamma   90.00
#
_symmetry.space_group_name_H-M   'P 1'
#
loop_
_entity.id
_entity.type
_entity.pdbx_description
1 polymer ?
#
loop_
_entity_poly.entity_id
_entity_poly.type
_entity_poly.pdbx_seq_one_letter_code
_entity_poly.pdbx_strand_id
1 'polypeptide(L)'
;MALTKTWEVSTLEACLRESKNECFTNQGLLKNQLKKIVLDTESKGKTPDRTLSRTLQSLRDCGLITFVKRGVYKLTGETFDVNKEDKKSSK
;
A
#
# COMPACT_ATOMS: atom_id res chain seq x y z
N MET A 1 20.15 -7.86 10.33
CA MET A 1 18.71 -8.16 10.57
C MET A 1 17.92 -7.42 9.52
N ALA A 2 17.33 -8.11 8.56
CA ALA A 2 16.43 -7.45 7.60
C ALA A 2 15.13 -7.16 8.35
N LEU A 3 14.75 -5.89 8.46
CA LEU A 3 13.43 -5.50 8.94
C LEU A 3 12.44 -6.03 7.91
N THR A 4 11.70 -7.10 8.23
CA THR A 4 10.61 -7.58 7.40
C THR A 4 9.58 -6.47 7.29
N LYS A 5 9.37 -5.96 6.07
CA LYS A 5 8.42 -4.89 5.85
C LYS A 5 7.01 -5.44 5.93
N THR A 6 6.07 -4.62 6.42
CA THR A 6 4.66 -4.98 6.42
C THR A 6 4.09 -4.84 5.01
N TRP A 7 3.00 -5.57 4.74
CA TRP A 7 2.27 -5.45 3.47
C TRP A 7 1.88 -4.00 3.15
N GLU A 8 1.57 -3.19 4.15
CA GLU A 8 1.24 -1.77 4.01
C GLU A 8 2.41 -0.96 3.46
N VAL A 9 3.59 -1.08 4.08
CA VAL A 9 4.80 -0.37 3.64
C VAL A 9 5.20 -0.81 2.23
N SER A 10 5.27 -2.13 1.99
CA SER A 10 5.65 -2.66 0.67
C SER A 10 4.65 -2.28 -0.42
N THR A 11 3.35 -2.24 -0.10
CA THR A 11 2.30 -1.82 -1.04
C THR A 11 2.35 -0.32 -1.31
N LEU A 12 2.60 0.50 -0.29
CA LEU A 12 2.76 1.95 -0.46
C LEU A 12 3.95 2.27 -1.36
N GLU A 13 5.10 1.62 -1.13
CA GLU A 13 6.27 1.74 -1.99
C GLU A 13 6.00 1.29 -3.43
N ALA A 14 5.22 0.21 -3.60
CA ALA A 14 4.78 -0.23 -4.93
C ALA A 14 3.89 0.80 -5.61
N CYS A 15 2.97 1.43 -4.87
CA CYS A 15 2.14 2.53 -5.37
C CYS A 15 3.00 3.73 -5.76
N LEU A 16 3.99 4.11 -4.95
CA LEU A 16 4.96 5.18 -5.25
C LEU A 16 5.75 4.92 -6.54
N ARG A 17 6.17 3.68 -6.78
CA ARG A 17 6.86 3.30 -8.01
C ARG A 17 5.95 3.39 -9.24
N GLU A 18 4.73 2.89 -9.13
CA GLU A 18 3.77 2.83 -10.25
C GLU A 18 3.11 4.19 -10.54
N SER A 19 2.90 5.01 -9.50
CA SER A 19 2.29 6.35 -9.58
C SER A 19 3.20 7.42 -10.19
N LYS A 20 4.40 7.07 -10.67
CA LYS A 20 5.21 7.95 -11.54
C LYS A 20 4.43 8.41 -12.78
N ASN A 21 3.38 7.70 -13.17
CA ASN A 21 2.46 8.05 -14.25
C ASN A 21 1.15 8.72 -13.76
N GLU A 22 1.18 9.39 -12.60
CA GLU A 22 0.04 10.06 -11.91
C GLU A 22 -1.08 9.15 -11.39
N CYS A 23 -1.35 8.02 -12.04
CA CYS A 23 -2.35 7.05 -11.66
C CYS A 23 -1.81 5.62 -11.80
N PHE A 24 -2.32 4.72 -10.98
CA PHE A 24 -1.98 3.30 -11.03
C PHE A 24 -3.23 2.44 -10.89
N THR A 25 -3.13 1.16 -11.26
CA THR A 25 -4.27 0.24 -11.21
C THR A 25 -3.97 -0.96 -10.33
N ASN A 26 -5.02 -1.54 -9.72
CA ASN A 26 -4.87 -2.76 -8.93
C ASN A 26 -4.28 -3.90 -9.80
N GLN A 27 -4.77 -4.05 -11.04
CA GLN A 27 -4.23 -5.06 -11.95
C GLN A 27 -2.76 -4.80 -12.32
N GLY A 28 -2.35 -3.54 -12.50
CA GLY A 28 -0.96 -3.17 -12.72
C GLY A 28 -0.07 -3.57 -11.54
N LEU A 29 -0.47 -3.23 -10.31
CA LEU A 29 0.23 -3.61 -9.10
C LEU A 29 0.32 -5.13 -8.93
N LEU A 30 -0.77 -5.86 -9.18
CA LEU A 30 -0.78 -7.32 -9.12
C LEU A 30 0.19 -7.96 -10.12
N LYS A 31 0.27 -7.43 -11.34
CA LYS A 31 1.12 -7.99 -12.39
C LYS A 31 2.59 -7.62 -12.19
N ASN A 32 2.87 -6.38 -11.81
CA ASN A 32 4.22 -5.82 -11.82
C ASN A 32 4.91 -5.85 -10.45
N GLN A 33 4.15 -5.68 -9.36
CA GLN A 33 4.71 -5.43 -8.02
C GLN A 33 4.43 -6.57 -7.03
N LEU A 34 3.45 -7.45 -7.28
CA LEU A 34 3.07 -8.52 -6.34
C LEU A 34 4.23 -9.44 -5.96
N LYS A 35 5.04 -9.87 -6.93
CA LYS A 35 6.23 -10.71 -6.66
C LYS A 35 7.21 -9.99 -5.72
N LYS A 36 7.37 -8.69 -5.88
CA LYS A 36 8.27 -7.87 -5.07
C LYS A 36 7.72 -7.67 -3.66
N ILE A 37 6.43 -7.40 -3.52
CA ILE A 37 5.76 -7.28 -2.21
C ILE A 37 5.87 -8.59 -1.42
N VAL A 38 5.67 -9.74 -2.06
CA VAL A 38 5.80 -11.05 -1.41
C VAL A 38 7.24 -11.32 -0.95
N LEU A 39 8.24 -10.92 -1.74
CA LEU A 39 9.65 -11.03 -1.37
C LEU A 39 10.01 -10.11 -0.20
N ASP A 40 9.49 -8.89 -0.22
CA ASP A 40 9.81 -7.83 0.75
C ASP A 40 9.11 -8.02 2.11
N THR A 41 7.94 -8.68 2.09
CA THR A 41 7.19 -9.07 3.30
C THR A 41 7.52 -10.48 3.79
N GLU A 42 8.33 -11.24 3.03
CA GLU A 42 8.58 -12.68 3.20
C GLU A 42 7.31 -13.52 3.41
N SER A 43 6.16 -12.99 2.96
CA SER A 43 4.85 -13.53 3.25
C SER A 43 3.95 -13.37 2.04
N LYS A 44 3.38 -14.49 1.59
CA LYS A 44 2.49 -14.50 0.42
C LYS A 44 1.07 -14.03 0.76
N GLY A 45 0.73 -13.93 2.06
CA GLY A 45 -0.65 -14.01 2.51
C GLY A 45 -1.29 -15.36 2.09
N LYS A 46 -2.47 -15.68 2.62
CA LYS A 46 -3.22 -16.86 2.11
C LYS A 46 -3.69 -16.65 0.66
N THR A 47 -3.95 -15.39 0.29
CA THR A 47 -4.43 -14.99 -1.03
C THR A 47 -3.85 -13.62 -1.35
N PRO A 48 -2.75 -13.54 -2.14
CA PRO A 48 -1.98 -12.31 -2.31
C PRO A 48 -2.78 -11.18 -2.98
N ASP A 49 -3.71 -11.51 -3.88
CA ASP A 49 -4.61 -10.53 -4.52
C ASP A 49 -5.61 -9.89 -3.56
N ARG A 50 -6.22 -10.71 -2.69
CA ARG A 50 -7.15 -10.27 -1.65
C ARG A 50 -6.43 -9.48 -0.57
N THR A 51 -5.20 -9.88 -0.25
CA THR A 51 -4.33 -9.17 0.69
C THR A 51 -4.00 -7.78 0.16
N LEU A 52 -3.53 -7.68 -1.10
CA LEU A 52 -3.26 -6.39 -1.74
C LEU A 52 -4.50 -5.48 -1.77
N SER A 53 -5.66 -6.05 -2.14
CA SER A 53 -6.91 -5.29 -2.20
C SER A 53 -7.36 -4.78 -0.83
N ARG A 54 -7.10 -5.55 0.25
CA ARG A 54 -7.37 -5.11 1.62
C ARG A 54 -6.38 -4.02 2.05
N THR A 55 -5.10 -4.18 1.72
CA THR A 55 -4.08 -3.17 2.00
C THR A 55 -4.37 -1.86 1.29
N LEU A 56 -4.76 -1.88 0.01
CA LEU A 56 -5.19 -0.68 -0.72
C LEU A 56 -6.38 0.02 -0.06
N GLN A 57 -7.32 -0.73 0.53
CA GLN A 57 -8.41 -0.15 1.30
C GLN A 57 -7.92 0.55 2.56
N SER A 58 -6.99 -0.06 3.31
CA SER A 58 -6.35 0.58 4.46
C SER A 58 -5.56 1.83 4.08
N LEU A 59 -4.77 1.79 3.00
CA LEU A 59 -4.04 2.97 2.51
C LEU A 59 -5.00 4.10 2.11
N ARG A 60 -6.15 3.77 1.53
CA ARG A 60 -7.20 4.74 1.19
C ARG A 60 -7.86 5.32 2.44
N ASP A 61 -8.17 4.48 3.42
CA ASP A 61 -8.78 4.89 4.70
C ASP A 61 -7.84 5.83 5.48
N CYS A 62 -6.54 5.55 5.44
CA CYS A 62 -5.49 6.43 5.96
C CYS A 62 -5.28 7.70 5.11
N GLY A 63 -6.00 7.89 3.99
CA GLY A 63 -5.84 9.07 3.14
C GLY A 63 -4.59 9.08 2.26
N LEU A 64 -3.79 8.01 2.22
CA LEU A 64 -2.54 7.92 1.44
C LEU A 64 -2.77 7.81 -0.06
N ILE A 65 -3.88 7.18 -0.44
CA ILE A 65 -4.29 7.01 -1.83
C ILE A 65 -5.75 7.41 -1.99
N THR A 66 -6.09 7.92 -3.17
CA THR A 66 -7.45 8.29 -3.53
C THR A 66 -7.94 7.40 -4.67
N PHE A 67 -9.18 6.94 -4.56
CA PHE A 67 -9.85 6.21 -5.64
C PHE A 67 -10.35 7.19 -6.70
N VAL A 68 -9.88 7.04 -7.93
CA VAL A 68 -10.25 7.94 -9.04
C VAL A 68 -11.43 7.38 -9.83
N LYS A 69 -11.32 6.12 -10.26
CA LYS A 69 -12.35 5.40 -11.02
C LYS A 69 -12.13 3.90 -10.91
N ARG A 70 -13.06 3.09 -11.44
CA ARG A 70 -13.06 1.61 -11.30
C ARG A 70 -11.67 0.99 -11.52
N GLY A 71 -11.04 0.54 -10.43
CA GLY A 71 -9.72 -0.10 -10.43
C GLY A 71 -8.51 0.82 -10.58
N VAL A 72 -8.72 2.14 -10.60
CA VAL A 72 -7.69 3.19 -10.77
C VAL A 72 -7.60 4.03 -9.50
N TYR A 73 -6.37 4.20 -9.03
CA TYR A 73 -6.02 4.92 -7.82
C TYR A 73 -4.93 5.95 -8.13
N LYS A 74 -4.84 6.98 -7.29
CA LYS A 74 -3.81 8.02 -7.35
C LYS A 74 -3.24 8.21 -5.94
N LEU A 75 -1.96 8.54 -5.83
CA LEU A 75 -1.39 8.95 -4.55
C LEU A 75 -1.97 10.29 -4.13
N THR A 76 -2.39 10.38 -2.87
CA THR A 76 -2.70 11.65 -2.27
C THR A 76 -1.37 12.34 -1.97
N GLY A 77 -1.17 13.57 -2.44
CA GLY A 77 0.09 14.31 -2.29
C GLY A 77 0.44 14.70 -0.85
N GLU A 78 -0.40 14.34 0.13
CA GLU A 78 -0.08 14.52 1.54
C GLU A 78 0.90 13.42 1.97
N THR A 79 2.14 13.83 2.20
CA THR A 79 3.16 13.04 2.87
C THR A 79 2.67 12.75 4.28
N PHE A 80 2.05 11.59 4.46
CA PHE A 80 1.70 11.11 5.79
C PHE A 80 2.99 10.72 6.51
N ASP A 81 3.27 11.47 7.55
CA ASP A 81 4.28 11.11 8.53
C ASP A 81 3.82 9.81 9.22
N VAL A 82 4.52 8.70 8.94
CA VAL A 82 4.18 7.35 9.43
C VAL A 82 4.54 7.20 10.92
N ASN A 83 4.79 8.30 11.65
CA ASN A 83 5.13 8.30 13.06
C ASN A 83 4.00 8.82 13.95
N LYS A 84 2.75 8.37 13.71
CA LYS A 84 1.73 8.42 14.78
C LYS A 84 2.04 7.31 15.77
N GLU A 85 2.99 7.59 16.65
CA GLU A 85 3.07 6.95 17.95
C GLU A 85 1.73 7.16 18.66
N ASP A 86 1.06 6.05 18.94
CA ASP A 86 -0.23 5.95 19.63
C ASP A 86 -0.12 6.62 21.01
N LYS A 87 -0.31 7.94 21.09
CA LYS A 87 -0.59 8.60 22.36
C LYS A 87 -2.01 8.24 22.76
N LYS A 88 -2.11 7.09 23.43
CA LYS A 88 -3.22 6.68 24.28
C LYS A 88 -3.51 7.80 25.30
N SER A 89 -4.41 8.71 24.95
CA SER A 89 -4.96 9.70 25.88
C SER A 89 -6.30 9.15 26.38
N SER A 90 -6.24 8.28 27.39
CA SER A 90 -7.41 8.01 28.22
C SER A 90 -7.49 9.12 29.26
N LYS A 91 -8.58 9.88 29.15
CA LYS A 91 -9.06 10.85 30.14
C LYS A 91 -9.76 10.12 31.28
#